data_AF-A0A6M0BPW4-F1
#
_entry.id   AF-A0A6M0BPW4-F1
#
_cell.length_a   1.000
_cell.length_b   1.000
_cell.length_c   1.000
_cell.angle_alpha   90.00
_cell.angle_beta   90.00
_cell.angle_gamma   90.00
#
_symmetry.space_group_name_H-M   'P 1'
#
loop_
_entity.id
_entity.type
_entity.pdbx_description
1 polymer ?
#
loop_
_entity_poly.entity_id
_entity_poly.type
_entity_poly.pdbx_seq_one_letter_code
_entity_poly.pdbx_strand_id
1 'polypeptide(L)'
;MPIPISAIKGVIWPALPNPNNSLLLALQYQLEQTQWWSPEEIQKWQMFQLTALLAHADHTVPFYRQRLGVLLEVRDRFLNYSDLQQIPILTRQDI
;
A
#
# COMPACT_ATOMS: atom_id res chain seq x y z
N MET A 1 18.66 -16.25 6.27
CA MET A 1 17.24 -16.18 6.68
C MET A 1 16.98 -17.26 7.71
N PRO A 2 16.24 -17.01 8.80
CA PRO A 2 15.85 -18.07 9.71
C PRO A 2 15.00 -19.11 8.96
N ILE A 3 15.26 -20.39 9.20
CA ILE A 3 14.52 -21.49 8.55
C ILE A 3 13.08 -21.48 9.08
N PRO A 4 12.05 -21.46 8.20
CA PRO A 4 10.66 -21.46 8.65
C PRO A 4 10.29 -22.78 9.35
N ILE A 5 9.36 -22.71 10.31
CA ILE A 5 8.86 -23.88 11.06
C ILE A 5 7.59 -24.41 10.38
N SER A 6 7.54 -25.72 10.17
CA SER A 6 6.37 -26.39 9.57
C SER A 6 5.22 -26.52 10.56
N ALA A 7 4.01 -26.22 10.10
CA ALA A 7 2.77 -26.50 10.82
C ALA A 7 2.29 -27.94 10.61
N ILE A 8 2.83 -28.65 9.61
CA ILE A 8 2.44 -30.04 9.29
C ILE A 8 3.40 -30.99 9.99
N LYS A 9 2.88 -31.78 10.94
CA LYS A 9 3.63 -32.81 11.64
C LYS A 9 4.22 -33.81 10.64
N GLY A 10 5.51 -34.09 10.77
CA GLY A 10 6.25 -35.02 9.90
C GLY A 10 6.80 -34.39 8.61
N VAL A 11 6.36 -33.19 8.22
CA VAL A 11 6.97 -32.44 7.11
C VAL A 11 7.96 -31.44 7.69
N ILE A 12 9.23 -31.83 7.77
CA ILE A 12 10.29 -30.97 8.31
C ILE A 12 10.89 -30.08 7.22
N TRP A 13 10.99 -30.59 5.98
CA TRP A 13 11.56 -29.87 4.84
C TRP A 13 10.86 -30.26 3.51
N PRO A 14 10.52 -29.29 2.64
CA PRO A 14 10.45 -27.87 2.96
C PRO A 14 9.40 -27.62 4.03
N ALA A 15 9.68 -26.71 4.97
CA ALA A 15 8.71 -26.39 6.00
C ALA A 15 7.48 -25.73 5.38
N LEU A 16 6.29 -26.15 5.83
CA LEU A 16 5.01 -25.58 5.41
C LEU A 16 4.42 -24.75 6.55
N PRO A 17 4.67 -23.43 6.59
CA PRO A 17 4.25 -22.57 7.68
C PRO A 17 2.73 -22.45 7.78
N ASN A 18 2.24 -22.12 8.98
CA ASN A 18 0.84 -21.74 9.18
C ASN A 18 0.52 -20.41 8.45
N PRO A 19 -0.77 -20.05 8.26
CA PRO A 19 -1.15 -18.84 7.53
C PRO A 19 -0.49 -17.54 8.02
N ASN A 20 -0.34 -17.36 9.34
CA ASN A 20 0.28 -16.16 9.91
C ASN A 20 1.78 -16.10 9.57
N ASN A 21 2.50 -17.22 9.69
CA ASN A 21 3.91 -17.30 9.32
C ASN A 21 4.12 -17.16 7.81
N SER A 22 3.22 -17.72 6.99
CA SER A 22 3.22 -17.54 5.54
C SER A 22 3.06 -16.08 5.13
N LEU A 23 2.17 -15.33 5.82
CA LEU A 23 2.02 -13.89 5.62
C LEU A 23 3.32 -13.14 5.95
N LEU A 24 3.95 -13.45 7.09
CA LEU A 24 5.22 -12.81 7.47
C LEU A 24 6.33 -13.10 6.46
N LEU A 25 6.43 -14.33 5.95
CA LEU A 25 7.41 -14.67 4.91
C LEU A 25 7.12 -13.95 3.59
N ALA A 26 5.86 -13.79 3.20
CA ALA A 26 5.48 -13.03 2.02
C ALA A 26 5.89 -11.55 2.15
N LEU A 27 5.64 -10.94 3.32
CA LEU A 27 6.06 -9.57 3.61
C LEU A 27 7.59 -9.45 3.62
N GLN A 28 8.29 -10.38 4.26
CA GLN A 28 9.75 -10.39 4.28
C GLN A 28 10.31 -10.48 2.85
N TYR A 29 9.81 -11.41 2.04
CA TYR A 29 10.24 -11.58 0.66
C TYR A 29 10.03 -10.29 -0.15
N GLN A 30 8.87 -9.65 0.00
CA GLN A 30 8.61 -8.36 -0.64
C GLN A 30 9.62 -7.30 -0.19
N LEU A 31 9.83 -7.12 1.11
CA LEU A 31 10.77 -6.13 1.64
C LEU A 31 12.20 -6.40 1.19
N GLU A 32 12.65 -7.65 1.13
CA GLU A 32 13.99 -7.99 0.65
C GLU A 32 14.24 -7.51 -0.79
N GLN A 33 13.21 -7.50 -1.63
CA GLN A 33 13.28 -6.98 -3.00
C GLN A 33 13.15 -5.45 -3.05
N THR A 34 12.29 -4.86 -2.20
CA THR A 34 11.90 -3.45 -2.33
C THR A 34 12.67 -2.48 -1.44
N GLN A 35 13.29 -2.94 -0.36
CA GLN A 35 13.94 -2.05 0.63
C GLN A 35 15.17 -1.31 0.09
N TRP A 36 15.75 -1.79 -1.01
CA TRP A 36 16.93 -1.20 -1.66
C TRP A 36 16.60 -0.44 -2.94
N TRP A 37 15.31 -0.25 -3.23
CA TRP A 37 14.86 0.50 -4.41
C TRP A 37 15.39 1.93 -4.41
N SER A 38 15.59 2.44 -5.62
CA SER A 38 15.94 3.84 -5.79
C SER A 38 14.78 4.74 -5.32
N PRO A 39 15.06 6.01 -4.99
CA PRO A 39 14.01 6.96 -4.63
C PRO A 39 12.89 7.05 -5.69
N GLU A 40 13.23 6.96 -6.97
CA GLU A 40 12.28 7.02 -8.09
C GLU A 40 11.37 5.79 -8.13
N GLU A 41 11.93 4.60 -7.87
CA GLU A 41 11.17 3.36 -7.77
C GLU A 41 10.21 3.39 -6.57
N ILE A 42 10.70 3.82 -5.41
CA ILE A 42 9.86 3.99 -4.20
C ILE A 42 8.73 4.97 -4.48
N GLN A 43 9.03 6.12 -5.09
CA GLN A 43 8.05 7.15 -5.39
C GLN A 43 6.95 6.63 -6.33
N LYS A 44 7.31 5.85 -7.36
CA LYS A 44 6.34 5.23 -8.27
C LYS A 44 5.33 4.36 -7.51
N TRP A 45 5.81 3.53 -6.59
CA TRP A 45 4.95 2.62 -5.81
C TRP A 45 4.16 3.32 -4.71
N GLN A 46 4.72 4.35 -4.07
CA GLN A 46 3.97 5.22 -3.16
C GLN A 46 2.79 5.87 -3.87
N MET A 47 3.01 6.34 -5.10
CA MET A 47 1.97 7.00 -5.88
C MET A 47 0.88 6.04 -6.36
N PHE A 48 1.26 4.79 -6.70
CA PHE A 48 0.32 3.70 -6.95
C PHE A 48 -0.58 3.45 -5.74
N GLN A 49 0.00 3.25 -4.56
CA GLN A 49 -0.76 3.00 -3.32
C GLN A 49 -1.64 4.20 -2.94
N LEU A 50 -1.14 5.42 -3.11
CA LEU A 50 -1.87 6.64 -2.80
C LEU A 50 -3.08 6.84 -3.72
N THR A 51 -2.98 6.45 -4.98
CA THR A 51 -4.10 6.48 -5.93
C THR A 51 -5.22 5.56 -5.44
N ALA A 52 -4.89 4.33 -5.01
CA ALA A 52 -5.86 3.41 -4.43
C ALA A 52 -6.49 3.93 -3.13
N LEU A 53 -5.70 4.55 -2.24
CA LEU A 53 -6.18 5.14 -1.00
C LEU A 53 -7.19 6.27 -1.25
N LEU A 54 -6.87 7.18 -2.16
CA LEU A 54 -7.73 8.34 -2.47
C LEU A 54 -9.03 7.90 -3.15
N ALA A 55 -8.96 6.93 -4.07
CA ALA A 55 -10.16 6.33 -4.66
C ALA A 55 -11.05 5.66 -3.59
N HIS A 56 -10.45 4.98 -2.60
CA HIS A 56 -11.22 4.43 -1.49
C HIS A 56 -11.87 5.53 -0.63
N ALA A 57 -11.13 6.58 -0.29
CA ALA A 57 -11.63 7.70 0.52
C ALA A 57 -12.80 8.43 -0.16
N ASP A 58 -12.71 8.67 -1.46
CA ASP A 58 -13.78 9.28 -2.26
C ASP A 58 -15.07 8.45 -2.26
N HIS A 59 -14.94 7.14 -2.44
CA HIS A 59 -16.08 6.23 -2.47
C HIS A 59 -16.72 6.04 -1.08
N THR A 60 -15.94 6.03 -0.01
CA THR A 60 -16.41 5.59 1.31
C THR A 60 -16.66 6.71 2.33
N VAL A 61 -16.06 7.89 2.16
CA VAL A 61 -16.13 8.98 3.15
C VAL A 61 -16.71 10.25 2.50
N PRO A 62 -17.96 10.66 2.86
CA PRO A 62 -18.63 11.81 2.26
C PRO A 62 -17.82 13.11 2.32
N PHE A 63 -17.12 13.33 3.44
CA PHE A 63 -16.24 14.48 3.63
C PHE A 63 -15.12 14.56 2.58
N TYR A 64 -14.49 13.42 2.25
CA TYR A 64 -13.43 13.39 1.24
C TYR A 64 -13.98 13.43 -0.18
N ARG A 65 -15.18 12.89 -0.44
CA ARG A 65 -15.81 12.97 -1.77
C ARG A 65 -15.95 14.39 -2.28
N GLN A 66 -16.40 15.32 -1.43
CA GLN A 66 -16.53 16.74 -1.80
C GLN A 66 -15.19 17.42 -2.08
N ARG A 67 -14.11 16.96 -1.42
CA ARG A 67 -12.78 17.59 -1.50
C ARG A 67 -11.89 16.97 -2.58
N LEU A 68 -12.08 15.68 -2.87
CA LEU A 68 -11.25 14.91 -3.79
C LEU A 68 -11.95 14.67 -5.14
N GLY A 69 -13.27 14.84 -5.23
CA GLY A 69 -14.06 14.58 -6.43
C GLY A 69 -13.46 15.23 -7.68
N VAL A 70 -13.14 16.53 -7.64
CA VAL A 70 -12.53 17.25 -8.78
C VAL A 70 -11.15 16.69 -9.19
N LEU A 71 -10.39 16.16 -8.23
CA LEU A 71 -9.06 15.58 -8.46
C LEU A 71 -9.12 14.16 -9.05
N LEU A 72 -10.16 13.38 -8.69
CA LEU A 72 -10.30 11.96 -9.01
C LEU A 72 -11.29 11.67 -10.14
N GLU A 73 -12.26 12.55 -10.42
CA GLU A 73 -13.27 12.40 -11.47
C GLU A 73 -12.67 12.33 -12.89
N VAL A 74 -11.42 12.78 -13.08
CA VAL A 74 -10.83 13.02 -14.42
C VAL A 74 -9.70 12.05 -14.78
N ARG A 75 -9.34 11.09 -13.91
CA ARG A 75 -8.02 10.42 -14.05
C ARG A 75 -8.10 8.92 -14.27
N ASP A 76 -7.98 8.55 -15.54
CA ASP A 76 -7.63 7.20 -16.00
C ASP A 76 -6.10 6.94 -15.91
N ARG A 77 -5.42 7.66 -15.01
CA ARG A 77 -3.96 7.64 -14.85
C ARG A 77 -3.57 7.68 -13.39
N PHE A 78 -2.40 7.10 -13.07
CA PHE A 78 -1.79 7.26 -11.75
C PHE A 78 -1.56 8.74 -11.45
N LEU A 79 -1.76 9.09 -10.19
CA LEU A 79 -1.42 10.42 -9.70
C LEU A 79 0.09 10.65 -9.84
N ASN A 80 0.51 11.90 -9.70
CA ASN A 80 1.90 12.27 -9.53
C ASN A 80 2.02 13.31 -8.40
N TYR A 81 3.24 13.76 -8.12
CA TYR A 81 3.47 14.66 -7.00
C TYR A 81 2.77 16.02 -7.15
N SER A 82 2.62 16.56 -8.37
CA SER A 82 1.93 17.84 -8.58
C SER A 82 0.42 17.73 -8.43
N ASP A 83 -0.14 16.53 -8.53
CA ASP A 83 -1.54 16.28 -8.20
C ASP A 83 -1.78 16.32 -6.70
N LEU A 84 -0.81 15.84 -5.90
CA LEU A 84 -0.91 15.86 -4.44
C LEU A 84 -0.92 17.28 -3.87
N GLN A 85 -0.20 18.20 -4.51
CA GLN A 85 -0.16 19.61 -4.10
C GLN A 85 -1.52 20.30 -4.22
N GLN A 86 -2.46 19.73 -4.98
CA GLN A 86 -3.82 20.26 -5.12
C GLN A 86 -4.75 19.76 -4.02
N ILE A 87 -4.35 18.73 -3.26
CA ILE A 87 -5.15 18.19 -2.16
C ILE A 87 -5.07 19.17 -0.97
N PRO A 88 -6.21 19.71 -0.51
CA PRO A 88 -6.22 20.61 0.65
C PRO A 88 -5.68 19.91 1.90
N ILE A 89 -4.84 20.61 2.68
CA ILE A 89 -4.33 20.10 3.95
C ILE A 89 -5.49 19.95 4.93
N LEU A 90 -5.61 18.76 5.54
CA LEU A 90 -6.58 18.50 6.58
C LEU A 90 -6.18 19.20 7.88
N THR A 91 -7.10 19.96 8.45
CA THR A 91 -6.89 20.65 9.73
C THR A 91 -7.73 20.04 10.83
N ARG A 92 -7.38 20.34 12.09
CA ARG A 92 -8.19 19.90 13.23
C ARG A 92 -9.60 20.49 13.25
N GLN A 93 -9.85 21.60 12.54
CA GLN A 93 -11.20 22.19 12.47
C GLN A 93 -12.12 21.42 11.51
N ASP A 94 -11.55 20.55 10.67
CA ASP A 94 -12.31 19.76 9.70
C ASP A 94 -12.89 18.45 10.27
N ILE A 95 -12.44 18.04 11.48
CA ILE A 95 -12.82 16.79 12.18
C ILE A 95 -13.43 17.14 13.53
#